data_AF-A0AAX3VH63-F1
#
_entry.id   AF-A0AAX3VH63-F1
#
_cell.length_a   1.000
_cell.length_b   1.000
_cell.length_c   1.000
_cell.angle_alpha   90.00
_cell.angle_beta   90.00
_cell.angle_gamma   90.00
#
_symmetry.space_group_name_H-M   'P 1'
#
loop_
_entity.id
_entity.type
_entity.pdbx_description
1 polymer ?
#
loop_
_entity_poly.entity_id
_entity_poly.type
_entity_poly.pdbx_seq_one_letter_code
_entity_poly.pdbx_strand_id
1 'polypeptide(L)'
;MTTQGPGSAQPALSDKSFIATWLFALFLGVLGVDRFYLGKVGTGIIKLLTFGGLGIWALVDLIITLTQNAKDARGLAVRGEGRQPMIAWIVTGIVVVVALVANIGNAANSVSDRVSAPVVAAPIDDQTANDPADDVAAAPVDDRATVPTVVGSTVAEARVALQAGGFVLVVPEGTGDDWLVTSQNVTGGAKADDGAEITVVAEAPAPVLSLGQRNAVDKAASYLSLMGFSRTGLITQLEFEGFTNEDATFGADNAGADWNAEAAEKAASYLDLMAFSRQGLYDQLAFEGFTSEQIEFGLAAIGY
;
A
#
# COMPACT_ATOMS: atom_id res chain seq x y z
N MET A 1 60.62 2.28 31.04
CA MET A 1 59.54 1.60 31.77
C MET A 1 58.23 2.13 31.24
N THR A 2 57.64 1.44 30.26
CA THR A 2 56.35 1.80 29.66
C THR A 2 55.29 0.91 30.32
N THR A 3 54.38 1.53 31.07
CA THR A 3 53.26 0.85 31.74
C THR A 3 52.20 0.49 30.70
N GLN A 4 52.00 -0.80 30.43
CA GLN A 4 50.78 -1.27 29.77
C GLN A 4 49.60 -1.17 30.76
N GLY A 5 48.52 -0.53 30.32
CA GLY A 5 47.27 -0.46 31.07
C GLY A 5 46.59 -1.83 31.17
N PRO A 6 45.71 -2.04 32.16
CA PRO A 6 45.01 -3.30 32.35
C PRO A 6 44.09 -3.56 31.16
N GLY A 7 44.32 -4.69 30.47
CA GLY A 7 43.47 -5.16 29.39
C GLY A 7 42.02 -5.29 29.86
N SER A 8 41.12 -4.61 29.15
CA SER A 8 39.68 -4.78 29.31
C SER A 8 39.32 -6.24 29.00
N ALA A 9 38.98 -7.00 30.04
CA ALA A 9 38.41 -8.33 29.88
C ALA A 9 37.06 -8.19 29.16
N GLN A 10 37.03 -8.43 27.85
CA GLN A 10 35.78 -8.57 27.12
C GLN A 10 35.03 -9.80 27.66
N PRO A 11 33.71 -9.70 27.93
CA PRO A 11 32.95 -10.86 28.37
C PRO A 11 32.98 -11.93 27.28
N ALA A 12 33.37 -13.15 27.64
CA ALA A 12 33.40 -14.27 26.70
C ALA A 12 31.98 -14.52 26.13
N LEU A 13 31.85 -14.43 24.81
CA LEU A 13 30.62 -14.72 24.07
C LEU A 13 30.55 -16.22 23.77
N SER A 14 29.33 -16.77 23.70
CA SER A 14 29.13 -18.17 23.32
C SER A 14 29.30 -18.37 21.81
N ASP A 15 29.93 -19.46 21.39
CA ASP A 15 30.06 -19.86 19.96
C ASP A 15 28.71 -20.28 19.31
N LYS A 16 27.60 -20.22 20.07
CA LYS A 16 26.28 -20.63 19.63
C LYS A 16 25.56 -19.49 18.92
N SER A 17 24.91 -19.81 17.80
CA SER A 17 24.19 -18.81 17.01
C SER A 17 22.91 -18.37 17.71
N PHE A 18 22.75 -17.05 17.85
CA PHE A 18 21.54 -16.41 18.34
C PHE A 18 20.32 -16.74 17.47
N ILE A 19 20.46 -16.62 16.14
CA ILE A 19 19.39 -16.90 15.18
C ILE A 19 18.96 -18.37 15.25
N ALA A 20 19.90 -19.30 15.34
CA ALA A 20 19.58 -20.73 15.48
C ALA A 20 18.82 -21.01 16.79
N THR A 21 19.27 -20.41 17.90
CA THR A 21 18.61 -20.55 19.20
C THR A 21 17.19 -19.98 19.17
N TRP A 22 17.01 -18.81 18.55
CA TRP A 22 15.71 -18.17 18.39
C TRP A 22 14.75 -18.96 17.48
N LEU A 23 15.20 -19.46 16.32
CA LEU A 23 14.38 -20.28 15.43
C LEU A 23 13.94 -21.60 16.10
N PHE A 24 14.85 -22.24 16.85
CA PHE A 24 14.49 -23.44 17.61
C PHE A 24 13.51 -23.14 18.74
N ALA A 25 13.62 -21.99 19.40
CA ALA A 25 12.64 -21.58 20.40
C ALA A 25 11.26 -21.28 19.78
N LEU A 26 11.23 -20.68 18.58
CA LEU A 26 10.00 -20.27 17.90
C LEU A 26 9.22 -21.46 17.32
N PHE A 27 9.88 -22.35 16.58
CA PHE A 27 9.20 -23.45 15.86
C PHE A 27 9.26 -24.79 16.60
N LEU A 28 10.30 -25.03 17.38
CA LEU A 28 10.57 -26.31 18.04
C LEU A 28 10.59 -26.18 19.58
N GLY A 29 10.14 -25.03 20.12
CA GLY A 29 10.19 -24.73 21.54
C GLY A 29 9.33 -25.67 22.39
N VAL A 30 8.20 -26.14 21.88
CA VAL A 30 7.33 -27.12 22.57
C VAL A 30 8.02 -28.48 22.72
N LEU A 31 8.93 -28.82 21.81
CA LEU A 31 9.75 -30.03 21.84
C LEU A 31 11.08 -29.84 22.61
N GLY A 32 11.38 -28.63 23.10
CA GLY A 32 12.57 -28.35 23.92
C GLY A 32 13.91 -28.43 23.19
N VAL A 33 13.92 -28.40 21.85
CA VAL A 33 15.13 -28.51 21.00
C VAL A 33 16.09 -27.33 21.22
N ASP A 34 15.55 -26.17 21.56
CA ASP A 34 16.28 -24.97 21.96
C ASP A 34 17.22 -25.22 23.17
N ARG A 35 16.75 -25.96 24.18
CA ARG A 35 17.54 -26.28 25.38
C ARG A 35 18.62 -27.33 25.10
N PHE A 36 18.37 -28.27 24.20
CA PHE A 36 19.39 -29.23 23.75
C PHE A 36 20.50 -28.55 22.95
N TYR A 37 20.16 -27.58 22.10
CA TYR A 37 21.14 -26.79 21.34
C TYR A 37 22.07 -25.95 22.25
N LEU A 38 21.52 -25.43 23.35
CA LEU A 38 22.27 -24.71 24.39
C LEU A 38 23.08 -25.63 25.32
N GLY A 39 23.04 -26.95 25.12
CA GLY A 39 23.76 -27.94 25.92
C GLY A 39 23.09 -28.27 27.27
N LYS A 40 21.87 -27.78 27.53
CA LYS A 40 21.13 -27.99 28.78
C LYS A 40 20.22 -29.22 28.69
N VAL A 41 20.84 -30.37 28.45
CA VAL A 41 20.18 -31.66 28.17
C VAL A 41 19.19 -32.05 29.28
N GLY A 42 19.52 -31.83 30.56
CA GLY A 42 18.64 -32.16 31.68
C GLY A 42 17.30 -31.39 31.66
N THR A 43 17.34 -30.06 31.43
CA THR A 43 16.12 -29.26 31.32
C THR A 43 15.36 -29.53 30.02
N GLY A 44 16.05 -29.93 28.95
CA GLY A 44 15.42 -30.34 27.69
C GLY A 44 14.60 -31.62 27.84
N ILE A 45 15.11 -32.63 28.57
CA ILE A 45 14.40 -33.89 28.82
C ILE A 45 13.15 -33.65 29.69
N ILE A 46 13.24 -32.80 30.72
CA ILE A 46 12.09 -32.44 31.56
C ILE A 46 11.01 -31.73 30.73
N LYS A 47 11.43 -30.83 29.83
CA LYS A 47 10.54 -30.11 28.90
C LYS A 47 9.86 -31.09 27.93
N LEU A 48 10.57 -32.10 27.43
CA LEU A 48 9.99 -33.16 26.59
C LEU A 48 8.99 -34.05 27.34
N LEU A 49 9.34 -34.51 28.55
CA LEU A 49 8.47 -35.38 29.36
C LEU A 49 7.18 -34.66 29.82
N THR A 50 7.23 -33.34 29.92
CA THR A 50 6.06 -32.49 30.25
C THR A 50 5.30 -32.01 29.00
N PHE A 51 5.63 -32.50 27.80
CA PHE A 51 5.07 -32.02 26.52
C PHE A 51 5.15 -30.48 26.40
N GLY A 52 6.28 -29.92 26.82
CA GLY A 52 6.49 -28.48 26.82
C GLY A 52 5.57 -27.71 27.77
N GLY A 53 4.98 -28.35 28.78
CA GLY A 53 4.18 -27.73 29.84
C GLY A 53 3.09 -26.80 29.31
N LEU A 54 2.27 -27.27 28.37
CA LEU A 54 1.20 -26.50 27.70
C LEU A 54 1.69 -25.25 26.92
N GLY A 55 2.95 -25.24 26.46
CA GLY A 55 3.53 -24.14 25.70
C GLY A 55 4.06 -22.98 26.55
N ILE A 56 3.78 -22.95 27.85
CA ILE A 56 4.24 -21.91 28.77
C ILE A 56 5.78 -21.91 28.87
N TRP A 57 6.40 -23.09 28.89
CA TRP A 57 7.87 -23.21 28.88
C TRP A 57 8.51 -22.74 27.57
N ALA A 58 7.83 -22.97 26.44
CA ALA A 58 8.30 -22.49 25.14
C ALA A 58 8.23 -20.95 25.06
N LEU A 59 7.14 -20.36 25.59
CA LEU A 59 6.96 -18.91 25.66
C LEU A 59 8.02 -18.23 26.54
N VAL A 60 8.29 -18.76 27.73
CA VAL A 60 9.30 -18.21 28.64
C VAL A 60 10.70 -18.25 28.00
N ASP A 61 11.06 -19.37 27.37
CA ASP A 61 12.36 -19.50 26.69
C ASP A 61 12.47 -18.59 25.45
N LEU A 62 11.38 -18.40 24.71
CA LEU A 62 11.30 -17.46 23.58
C LEU A 62 11.51 -16.01 24.06
N ILE A 63 10.87 -15.59 25.15
CA ILE A 63 11.03 -14.25 25.74
C ILE A 63 12.46 -14.03 26.24
N ILE A 64 13.07 -15.02 26.93
CA ILE A 64 14.47 -14.93 27.40
C ILE A 64 15.45 -14.81 26.23
N THR A 65 15.16 -15.46 25.11
CA THR A 65 15.98 -15.40 23.90
C THR A 65 15.81 -14.06 23.19
N LEU A 66 14.59 -13.55 23.05
CA LEU A 66 14.29 -12.24 22.46
C LEU A 66 14.84 -11.05 23.27
N THR A 67 14.88 -11.19 24.61
CA THR A 67 15.48 -10.21 25.52
C THR A 67 17.01 -10.28 25.59
N GLN A 68 17.65 -11.13 24.77
CA GLN A 68 19.11 -11.32 24.72
C GLN A 68 19.76 -11.76 26.05
N ASN A 69 18.97 -12.33 26.96
CA ASN A 69 19.45 -12.82 28.26
C ASN A 69 19.67 -14.36 28.25
N ALA A 70 19.67 -14.98 27.07
CA ALA A 70 19.95 -16.39 26.90
C ALA A 70 21.42 -16.71 27.24
N LYS A 71 21.60 -17.77 28.03
CA LYS A 71 22.93 -18.28 28.44
C LYS A 71 23.09 -19.74 28.04
N ASP A 72 24.26 -20.10 27.53
CA ASP A 72 24.61 -21.50 27.22
C ASP A 72 24.88 -22.32 28.51
N ALA A 73 25.13 -23.63 28.36
CA ALA A 73 25.47 -24.53 29.47
C ALA A 73 26.78 -24.15 30.21
N ARG A 74 27.62 -23.30 29.60
CA ARG A 74 28.87 -22.78 30.17
C ARG A 74 28.66 -21.42 30.87
N GLY A 75 27.43 -20.91 30.88
CA GLY A 75 27.08 -19.61 31.47
C GLY A 75 27.41 -18.41 30.57
N LEU A 76 27.83 -18.63 29.33
CA LEU A 76 28.19 -17.59 28.38
C LEU A 76 26.93 -17.03 27.70
N ALA A 77 26.91 -15.71 27.48
CA ALA A 77 25.77 -15.04 26.85
C ALA A 77 25.70 -15.38 25.35
N VAL A 78 24.51 -15.74 24.89
CA VAL A 78 24.19 -15.94 23.47
C VAL A 78 23.50 -14.66 22.98
N ARG A 79 24.31 -13.69 22.53
CA ARG A 79 23.82 -12.37 22.12
C ARG A 79 23.85 -12.25 20.59
N GLY A 80 22.76 -11.77 20.01
CA GLY A 80 22.71 -11.43 18.58
C GLY A 80 23.52 -10.17 18.28
N GLU A 81 24.26 -10.18 17.19
CA GLU A 81 25.07 -9.03 16.76
C GLU A 81 24.29 -8.12 15.80
N GLY A 82 24.46 -6.80 15.92
CA GLY A 82 23.88 -5.81 15.01
C GLY A 82 22.34 -5.80 14.97
N ARG A 83 21.76 -6.08 13.80
CA ARG A 83 20.30 -6.00 13.54
C ARG A 83 19.53 -7.29 13.85
N GLN A 84 20.21 -8.37 14.24
CA GLN A 84 19.61 -9.68 14.49
C GLN A 84 18.52 -9.69 15.58
N PRO A 85 18.67 -9.02 16.74
CA PRO A 85 17.58 -8.96 17.72
C PRO A 85 16.36 -8.23 17.16
N MET A 86 16.55 -7.16 16.39
CA MET A 86 15.46 -6.40 15.75
C MET A 86 14.67 -7.27 14.75
N ILE A 87 15.37 -8.05 13.92
CA ILE A 87 14.74 -8.98 12.98
C ILE A 87 13.97 -10.09 13.73
N ALA A 88 14.54 -10.61 14.82
CA ALA A 88 13.88 -11.64 15.63
C ALA A 88 12.56 -11.14 16.25
N TRP A 89 12.50 -9.89 16.71
CA TRP A 89 11.27 -9.26 17.19
C TRP A 89 10.22 -9.11 16.08
N ILE A 90 10.62 -8.57 14.92
CA ILE A 90 9.74 -8.37 13.76
C ILE A 90 9.14 -9.70 13.30
N VAL A 91 9.98 -10.71 13.06
CA VAL A 91 9.51 -12.00 12.55
C VAL A 91 8.65 -12.74 13.58
N THR A 92 8.97 -12.65 14.87
CA THR A 92 8.11 -13.25 15.92
C THR A 92 6.74 -12.58 15.97
N GLY A 93 6.68 -11.24 15.87
CA GLY A 93 5.42 -10.50 15.81
C GLY A 93 4.56 -10.91 14.61
N ILE A 94 5.15 -10.98 13.41
CA ILE A 94 4.45 -11.41 12.19
C ILE A 94 3.89 -12.82 12.35
N VAL A 95 4.67 -13.77 12.87
CA VAL A 95 4.24 -15.16 13.06
C VAL A 95 3.05 -15.26 14.02
N VAL A 96 3.02 -14.46 15.09
CA VAL A 96 1.90 -14.42 16.04
C VAL A 96 0.64 -13.83 15.39
N VAL A 97 0.78 -12.75 14.63
CA VAL A 97 -0.35 -12.11 13.91
C VAL A 97 -0.93 -13.07 12.87
N VAL A 98 -0.09 -13.73 12.07
CA VAL A 98 -0.55 -14.73 11.08
C VAL A 98 -1.25 -15.91 11.77
N ALA A 99 -0.74 -16.40 12.90
CA ALA A 99 -1.37 -17.48 13.66
C ALA A 99 -2.74 -17.10 14.26
N LEU A 100 -2.91 -15.82 14.63
CA LEU A 100 -4.20 -15.27 15.09
C LEU A 100 -5.20 -15.14 13.94
N VAL A 101 -4.77 -14.61 12.79
CA VAL A 101 -5.62 -14.46 11.60
C VAL A 101 -6.05 -15.82 11.04
N ALA A 102 -5.15 -16.82 11.04
CA ALA A 102 -5.47 -18.18 10.60
C ALA A 102 -6.53 -18.89 11.47
N ASN A 103 -6.73 -18.49 12.74
CA ASN A 103 -7.76 -19.06 13.62
C ASN A 103 -9.16 -18.51 13.35
N ILE A 104 -9.29 -17.35 12.71
CA ILE A 104 -10.57 -16.68 12.44
C ILE A 104 -11.19 -17.17 11.10
N GLY A 105 -10.40 -17.80 10.23
CA GLY A 105 -10.81 -18.19 8.88
C GLY A 105 -11.62 -19.49 8.72
N ASN A 106 -11.90 -20.24 9.80
CA ASN A 106 -12.53 -21.57 9.68
C ASN A 106 -14.07 -21.58 9.75
N ALA A 107 -14.73 -20.42 9.63
CA ALA A 107 -16.20 -20.31 9.75
C ALA A 107 -16.91 -19.62 8.56
N ALA A 108 -16.25 -19.42 7.42
CA ALA A 108 -16.86 -18.74 6.28
C ALA A 108 -16.54 -19.43 4.94
N ASN A 109 -17.06 -20.65 4.76
CA ASN A 109 -17.16 -21.28 3.44
C ASN A 109 -18.62 -21.64 3.18
N SER A 110 -19.35 -20.78 2.46
CA SER A 110 -20.54 -21.18 1.70
C SER A 110 -20.99 -20.09 0.70
N VAL A 111 -20.87 -20.43 -0.58
CA VAL A 111 -21.87 -20.20 -1.66
C VAL A 111 -22.06 -18.73 -2.10
N SER A 112 -21.66 -18.32 -3.31
CA SER A 112 -22.31 -18.74 -4.56
C SER A 112 -21.46 -18.43 -5.79
N ASP A 113 -21.09 -19.47 -6.53
CA ASP A 113 -21.13 -19.43 -7.99
C ASP A 113 -22.59 -19.64 -8.43
N ARG A 114 -23.07 -18.89 -9.43
CA ARG A 114 -23.63 -19.42 -10.70
C ARG A 114 -24.53 -18.42 -11.46
N VAL A 115 -24.48 -18.63 -12.78
CA VAL A 115 -25.41 -18.25 -13.87
C VAL A 115 -25.07 -16.91 -14.55
N SER A 116 -24.27 -16.91 -15.61
CA SER A 116 -24.62 -17.22 -17.02
C SER A 116 -25.51 -16.15 -17.69
N ALA A 117 -24.85 -15.24 -18.43
CA ALA A 117 -24.97 -14.94 -19.88
C ALA A 117 -26.37 -14.78 -20.55
N PRO A 118 -26.46 -14.20 -21.77
CA PRO A 118 -27.30 -13.03 -22.07
C PRO A 118 -28.42 -13.35 -23.09
N VAL A 119 -28.95 -12.30 -23.75
CA VAL A 119 -29.78 -12.26 -24.98
C VAL A 119 -31.28 -12.00 -24.71
N VAL A 120 -31.84 -10.95 -25.35
CA VAL A 120 -32.88 -11.02 -26.39
C VAL A 120 -33.20 -9.59 -26.86
N ALA A 121 -32.97 -9.34 -28.15
CA ALA A 121 -33.55 -8.23 -28.89
C ALA A 121 -34.99 -8.58 -29.31
N ALA A 122 -35.88 -7.59 -29.38
CA ALA A 122 -37.15 -7.71 -30.09
C ALA A 122 -37.49 -6.39 -30.83
N PRO A 123 -38.18 -6.45 -31.99
CA PRO A 123 -38.31 -5.37 -32.98
C PRO A 123 -39.66 -4.65 -32.88
N ILE A 124 -39.79 -3.46 -33.48
CA ILE A 124 -41.08 -2.82 -33.76
C ILE A 124 -41.05 -2.16 -35.15
N ASP A 125 -41.97 -2.62 -36.01
CA ASP A 125 -42.35 -2.13 -37.35
C ASP A 125 -43.19 -0.82 -37.25
N ASP A 126 -42.94 0.18 -38.09
CA ASP A 126 -43.67 0.58 -39.34
C ASP A 126 -44.95 1.43 -39.12
N GLN A 127 -44.95 2.70 -39.58
CA GLN A 127 -45.72 3.19 -40.74
C GLN A 127 -45.86 4.73 -40.85
N THR A 128 -45.41 5.22 -42.02
CA THR A 128 -46.04 6.18 -42.95
C THR A 128 -46.54 7.56 -42.46
N ALA A 129 -46.05 8.63 -43.11
CA ALA A 129 -46.74 9.35 -44.20
C ALA A 129 -46.50 10.88 -44.20
N ASN A 130 -46.11 11.37 -45.38
CA ASN A 130 -46.38 12.67 -45.99
C ASN A 130 -45.64 13.95 -45.53
N ASP A 131 -44.86 14.47 -46.48
CA ASP A 131 -44.50 15.88 -46.67
C ASP A 131 -45.76 16.79 -46.76
N PRO A 132 -45.61 18.09 -46.49
CA PRO A 132 -45.35 19.00 -47.60
C PRO A 132 -44.15 19.92 -47.37
N ALA A 133 -43.49 20.22 -48.48
CA ALA A 133 -42.47 21.24 -48.63
C ALA A 133 -42.99 22.63 -48.21
N ASP A 134 -42.19 23.34 -47.42
CA ASP A 134 -42.28 24.79 -47.24
C ASP A 134 -40.94 25.43 -47.61
N ASP A 135 -41.06 26.44 -48.48
CA ASP A 135 -40.04 27.34 -48.97
C ASP A 135 -39.17 27.91 -47.84
N VAL A 136 -37.88 27.56 -47.83
CA VAL A 136 -36.85 28.38 -47.19
C VAL A 136 -36.01 29.04 -48.27
N ALA A 137 -36.24 30.34 -48.40
CA ALA A 137 -35.46 31.27 -49.20
C ALA A 137 -33.96 30.98 -49.06
N ALA A 138 -33.29 30.76 -50.20
CA ALA A 138 -31.85 30.58 -50.28
C ALA A 138 -31.15 31.79 -49.63
N ALA A 139 -30.56 31.55 -48.46
CA ALA A 139 -29.61 32.45 -47.84
C ALA A 139 -28.42 32.68 -48.81
N PRO A 140 -27.69 33.81 -48.70
CA PRO A 140 -26.55 34.09 -49.56
C PRO A 140 -25.58 32.90 -49.52
N VAL A 141 -25.10 32.47 -50.69
CA VAL A 141 -24.10 31.40 -50.77
C VAL A 141 -22.83 31.96 -50.16
N ASP A 142 -22.57 31.55 -48.92
CA ASP A 142 -21.37 31.91 -48.19
C ASP A 142 -20.25 30.96 -48.62
N ASP A 143 -19.42 31.43 -49.56
CA ASP A 143 -18.32 30.70 -50.18
C ASP A 143 -17.18 30.35 -49.19
N ARG A 144 -17.28 30.79 -47.94
CA ARG A 144 -16.32 30.50 -46.88
C ARG A 144 -16.34 29.01 -46.49
N ALA A 145 -15.19 28.54 -46.00
CA ALA A 145 -15.01 27.17 -45.54
C ALA A 145 -15.85 26.92 -44.27
N THR A 146 -16.32 25.69 -44.12
CA THR A 146 -17.06 25.26 -42.93
C THR A 146 -16.09 24.73 -41.89
N VAL A 147 -16.11 25.31 -40.69
CA VAL A 147 -15.24 24.90 -39.56
C VAL A 147 -15.66 23.50 -39.09
N PRO A 148 -14.74 22.52 -39.05
CA PRO A 148 -15.04 21.19 -38.53
C PRO A 148 -15.27 21.22 -37.01
N THR A 149 -16.14 20.33 -36.52
CA THR A 149 -16.30 20.09 -35.08
C THR A 149 -15.14 19.23 -34.59
N VAL A 150 -14.33 19.78 -33.68
CA VAL A 150 -13.16 19.10 -33.10
C VAL A 150 -13.32 18.82 -31.60
N VAL A 151 -14.40 19.28 -30.97
CA VAL A 151 -14.72 18.91 -29.57
C VAL A 151 -14.90 17.40 -29.46
N GLY A 152 -14.17 16.77 -28.54
CA GLY A 152 -14.16 15.33 -28.33
C GLY A 152 -13.13 14.56 -29.16
N SER A 153 -12.35 15.22 -30.03
CA SER A 153 -11.18 14.61 -30.67
C SER A 153 -9.90 14.89 -29.88
N THR A 154 -8.84 14.13 -30.14
CA THR A 154 -7.50 14.48 -29.67
C THR A 154 -7.01 15.77 -30.33
N VAL A 155 -6.05 16.46 -29.72
CA VAL A 155 -5.40 17.64 -30.31
C VAL A 155 -4.71 17.30 -31.64
N ALA A 156 -4.14 16.09 -31.77
CA ALA A 156 -3.58 15.59 -33.02
C ALA A 156 -4.64 15.46 -34.13
N GLU A 157 -5.79 14.85 -33.83
CA GLU A 157 -6.90 14.72 -34.77
C GLU A 157 -7.51 16.07 -35.13
N ALA A 158 -7.67 16.96 -34.15
CA ALA A 158 -8.15 18.31 -34.36
C ALA A 158 -7.25 19.09 -35.32
N ARG A 159 -5.92 18.93 -35.18
CA ARG A 159 -4.93 19.56 -36.06
C ARG A 159 -5.09 19.10 -37.50
N VAL A 160 -5.24 17.79 -37.71
CA VAL A 160 -5.45 17.21 -39.05
C VAL A 160 -6.76 17.69 -39.66
N ALA A 161 -7.86 17.67 -38.89
CA ALA A 161 -9.18 18.08 -39.35
C ALA A 161 -9.23 19.57 -39.73
N LEU A 162 -8.65 20.44 -38.90
CA LEU A 162 -8.61 21.88 -39.14
C LEU A 162 -7.70 22.23 -40.31
N GLN A 163 -6.52 21.61 -40.41
CA GLN A 163 -5.60 21.83 -41.51
C GLN A 163 -6.18 21.36 -42.85
N ALA A 164 -6.94 20.26 -42.87
CA ALA A 164 -7.67 19.81 -44.05
C ALA A 164 -8.76 20.79 -44.50
N GLY A 165 -9.32 21.57 -43.57
CA GLY A 165 -10.28 22.64 -43.81
C GLY A 165 -9.67 24.01 -44.11
N GLY A 166 -8.34 24.14 -44.15
CA GLY A 166 -7.65 25.42 -44.34
C GLY A 166 -7.48 26.26 -43.08
N PHE A 167 -7.79 25.73 -41.90
CA PHE A 167 -7.75 26.46 -40.63
C PHE A 167 -6.44 26.23 -39.86
N VAL A 168 -6.07 27.21 -39.04
CA VAL A 168 -4.88 27.13 -38.18
C VAL A 168 -5.32 26.80 -36.75
N LEU A 169 -4.88 25.65 -36.23
CA LEU A 169 -5.12 25.28 -34.85
C LEU A 169 -4.21 26.06 -33.90
N VAL A 170 -4.80 26.75 -32.93
CA VAL A 170 -4.10 27.41 -31.82
C VAL A 170 -4.41 26.66 -30.52
N VAL A 171 -3.38 26.19 -29.82
CA VAL A 171 -3.48 25.53 -28.51
C VAL A 171 -2.68 26.30 -27.44
N PRO A 172 -3.11 26.28 -26.17
CA PRO A 172 -2.29 26.78 -25.06
C PRO A 172 -0.92 26.09 -25.01
N GLU A 173 0.11 26.82 -24.60
CA GLU A 173 1.45 26.26 -24.42
C GLU A 173 1.43 25.11 -23.41
N GLY A 174 2.11 24.00 -23.72
CA GLY A 174 2.14 22.79 -22.88
C GLY A 174 1.01 21.79 -23.13
N THR A 175 0.10 22.06 -24.08
CA THR A 175 -0.95 21.11 -24.46
C THR A 175 -0.36 19.90 -25.21
N GLY A 176 -0.61 18.69 -24.72
CA GLY A 176 -0.20 17.45 -25.38
C GLY A 176 -1.07 17.10 -26.59
N ASP A 177 -0.50 16.37 -27.55
CA ASP A 177 -1.20 15.94 -28.78
C ASP A 177 -2.32 14.91 -28.52
N ASP A 178 -2.21 14.17 -27.42
CA ASP A 178 -3.17 13.17 -26.93
C ASP A 178 -4.28 13.76 -26.05
N TRP A 179 -4.23 15.06 -25.76
CA TRP A 179 -5.22 15.72 -24.92
C TRP A 179 -6.56 15.83 -25.65
N LEU A 180 -7.65 15.69 -24.89
CA LEU A 180 -9.00 15.73 -25.43
C LEU A 180 -9.47 17.18 -25.55
N VAL A 181 -9.88 17.60 -26.75
CA VAL A 181 -10.43 18.96 -26.95
C VAL A 181 -11.79 19.07 -26.26
N THR A 182 -11.89 19.98 -25.28
CA THR A 182 -13.11 20.22 -24.49
C THR A 182 -13.91 21.43 -24.98
N SER A 183 -13.26 22.38 -25.64
CA SER A 183 -13.93 23.50 -26.27
C SER A 183 -13.17 24.05 -27.47
N GLN A 184 -13.91 24.69 -28.38
CA GLN A 184 -13.39 25.43 -29.52
C GLN A 184 -14.05 26.82 -29.55
N ASN A 185 -13.28 27.87 -29.85
CA ASN A 185 -13.76 29.25 -29.87
C ASN A 185 -14.78 29.52 -31.00
N VAL A 186 -14.63 28.85 -32.14
CA VAL A 186 -15.55 28.93 -33.28
C VAL A 186 -16.40 27.67 -33.33
N THR A 187 -17.72 27.80 -33.31
CA THR A 187 -18.65 26.66 -33.31
C THR A 187 -18.47 25.80 -34.57
N GLY A 188 -18.43 24.47 -34.39
CA GLY A 188 -18.41 23.54 -35.52
C GLY A 188 -19.63 23.73 -36.42
N GLY A 189 -19.41 23.74 -37.73
CA GLY A 189 -20.42 24.09 -38.74
C GLY A 189 -20.49 25.58 -39.08
N ALA A 190 -19.79 26.47 -38.35
CA ALA A 190 -19.73 27.88 -38.70
C ALA A 190 -18.90 28.13 -39.98
N LYS A 191 -19.17 29.24 -40.64
CA LYS A 191 -18.42 29.72 -41.81
C LYS A 191 -17.26 30.61 -41.37
N ALA A 192 -16.04 30.30 -41.81
CA ALA A 192 -14.84 31.07 -41.49
C ALA A 192 -13.91 31.17 -42.71
N ASP A 193 -13.11 32.23 -42.72
CA ASP A 193 -12.15 32.49 -43.80
C ASP A 193 -11.02 31.45 -43.80
N ASP A 194 -10.43 31.23 -44.97
CA ASP A 194 -9.24 30.40 -45.11
C ASP A 194 -8.09 30.99 -44.27
N GLY A 195 -7.39 30.14 -43.53
CA GLY A 195 -6.37 30.54 -42.56
C GLY A 195 -6.91 31.07 -41.23
N ALA A 196 -8.23 31.03 -40.97
CA ALA A 196 -8.76 31.46 -39.68
C ALA A 196 -8.18 30.63 -38.51
N GLU A 197 -7.85 31.34 -37.42
CA GLU A 197 -7.31 30.73 -36.21
C GLU A 197 -8.43 30.15 -35.34
N ILE A 198 -8.38 28.84 -35.11
CA ILE A 198 -9.30 28.13 -34.24
C ILE A 198 -8.56 27.80 -32.95
N THR A 199 -8.91 28.51 -31.89
CA THR A 199 -8.37 28.28 -30.55
C THR A 199 -9.18 27.20 -29.86
N VAL A 200 -8.50 26.18 -29.35
CA VAL A 200 -9.13 25.11 -28.58
C VAL A 200 -8.59 25.08 -27.15
N VAL A 201 -9.43 24.62 -26.23
CA VAL A 201 -9.00 24.19 -24.90
C VAL A 201 -9.05 22.67 -24.87
N ALA A 202 -8.01 22.04 -24.35
CA ALA A 202 -7.93 20.60 -24.21
C ALA A 202 -7.56 20.23 -22.78
N GLU A 203 -7.95 19.03 -22.38
CA GLU A 203 -7.66 18.46 -21.06
C GLU A 203 -6.79 17.22 -21.22
N ALA A 204 -5.79 17.09 -20.35
CA ALA A 204 -4.95 15.90 -20.31
C ALA A 204 -5.82 14.67 -20.06
N PRO A 205 -5.55 13.53 -20.72
CA PRO A 205 -6.24 12.30 -20.38
C PRO A 205 -6.04 12.01 -18.90
N ALA A 206 -7.12 11.69 -18.19
CA ALA A 206 -7.03 11.26 -16.80
C ALA A 206 -6.03 10.08 -16.72
N PRO A 207 -5.09 10.07 -15.76
CA PRO A 207 -4.13 9.00 -15.65
C PRO A 207 -4.88 7.68 -15.45
N VAL A 208 -4.80 6.81 -16.44
CA VAL A 208 -5.37 5.46 -16.35
C VAL A 208 -4.45 4.66 -15.45
N LEU A 209 -4.91 4.37 -14.23
CA LEU A 209 -4.14 3.60 -13.26
C LEU A 209 -3.74 2.25 -13.85
N SER A 210 -2.47 1.88 -13.65
CA SER A 210 -1.99 0.54 -13.97
C SER A 210 -2.76 -0.50 -13.12
N LEU A 211 -2.76 -1.77 -13.55
CA LEU A 211 -3.32 -2.83 -12.70
C LEU A 211 -2.57 -2.95 -11.36
N GLY A 212 -1.25 -2.74 -11.37
CA GLY A 212 -0.41 -2.72 -10.16
C GLY A 212 -0.83 -1.63 -9.19
N GLN A 213 -1.00 -0.40 -9.68
CA GLN A 213 -1.44 0.75 -8.90
C GLN A 213 -2.82 0.54 -8.29
N ARG A 214 -3.80 0.06 -9.06
CA ARG A 214 -5.14 -0.26 -8.53
C ARG A 214 -5.09 -1.31 -7.42
N ASN A 215 -4.39 -2.41 -7.67
CA ASN A 215 -4.23 -3.46 -6.67
C ASN A 215 -3.51 -2.96 -5.41
N ALA A 216 -2.54 -2.07 -5.55
CA ALA A 216 -1.83 -1.49 -4.42
C ALA A 216 -2.73 -0.56 -3.60
N VAL A 217 -3.57 0.26 -4.25
CA VAL A 217 -4.57 1.10 -3.57
C VAL A 217 -5.58 0.26 -2.80
N ASP A 218 -6.17 -0.76 -3.44
CA ASP A 218 -7.16 -1.63 -2.79
C ASP A 218 -6.55 -2.39 -1.59
N LYS A 219 -5.30 -2.83 -1.74
CA LYS A 219 -4.57 -3.53 -0.67
C LYS A 219 -4.19 -2.59 0.48
N ALA A 220 -3.73 -1.38 0.17
CA ALA A 220 -3.44 -0.34 1.14
C ALA A 220 -4.69 0.00 1.97
N ALA A 221 -5.82 0.25 1.31
CA ALA A 221 -7.10 0.51 1.97
C ALA A 221 -7.54 -0.66 2.87
N SER A 222 -7.32 -1.91 2.43
CA SER A 222 -7.60 -3.10 3.24
C SER A 222 -6.77 -3.13 4.52
N TYR A 223 -5.49 -2.75 4.48
CA TYR A 223 -4.65 -2.67 5.69
C TYR A 223 -5.10 -1.60 6.65
N LEU A 224 -5.37 -0.41 6.15
CA LEU A 224 -5.85 0.71 6.95
C LEU A 224 -7.20 0.41 7.62
N SER A 225 -8.05 -0.40 6.98
CA SER A 225 -9.30 -0.86 7.61
C SER A 225 -9.13 -1.84 8.77
N LEU A 226 -7.94 -2.46 8.92
CA LEU A 226 -7.66 -3.46 9.94
C LEU A 226 -6.95 -2.86 11.16
N MET A 227 -6.00 -1.96 10.94
CA MET A 227 -5.21 -1.32 11.99
C MET A 227 -4.49 -0.08 11.47
N GLY A 228 -4.16 0.84 12.39
CA GLY A 228 -3.38 2.01 12.06
C GLY A 228 -1.99 1.69 11.50
N PHE A 229 -1.63 2.35 10.40
CA PHE A 229 -0.31 2.30 9.78
C PHE A 229 0.28 3.70 9.58
N SER A 230 1.60 3.82 9.72
CA SER A 230 2.30 4.98 9.19
C SER A 230 2.37 4.87 7.67
N ARG A 231 2.48 6.01 6.98
CA ARG A 231 2.68 6.04 5.53
C ARG A 231 3.86 5.16 5.10
N THR A 232 5.00 5.30 5.78
CA THR A 232 6.21 4.55 5.45
C THR A 232 6.08 3.07 5.77
N GLY A 233 5.45 2.73 6.90
CA GLY A 233 5.16 1.35 7.29
C GLY A 233 4.24 0.65 6.29
N LEU A 234 3.22 1.34 5.80
CA LEU A 234 2.30 0.79 4.79
C LEU A 234 3.02 0.53 3.46
N ILE A 235 3.86 1.47 3.00
CA ILE A 235 4.68 1.28 1.80
C ILE A 235 5.58 0.05 1.96
N THR A 236 6.30 -0.06 3.08
CA THR A 236 7.17 -1.21 3.34
C THR A 236 6.40 -2.53 3.40
N GLN A 237 5.17 -2.53 3.93
CA GLN A 237 4.32 -3.71 3.97
C GLN A 237 3.90 -4.16 2.55
N LEU A 238 3.53 -3.23 1.69
CA LEU A 238 3.19 -3.53 0.29
C LEU A 238 4.42 -4.01 -0.50
N GLU A 239 5.58 -3.39 -0.31
CA GLU A 239 6.84 -3.85 -0.93
C GLU A 239 7.21 -5.27 -0.50
N PHE A 240 7.00 -5.59 0.78
CA PHE A 240 7.22 -6.94 1.31
C PHE A 240 6.32 -7.98 0.61
N GLU A 241 5.12 -7.59 0.20
CA GLU A 241 4.20 -8.42 -0.57
C GLU A 241 4.49 -8.48 -2.07
N GLY A 242 5.55 -7.79 -2.52
CA GLY A 242 6.05 -7.85 -3.89
C GLY A 242 5.50 -6.78 -4.82
N PHE A 243 4.79 -5.77 -4.30
CA PHE A 243 4.52 -4.56 -5.07
C PHE A 243 5.83 -3.84 -5.37
N THR A 244 5.91 -3.20 -6.54
CA THR A 244 7.03 -2.32 -6.84
C THR A 244 7.00 -1.11 -5.90
N ASN A 245 8.17 -0.49 -5.63
CA ASN A 245 8.22 0.72 -4.83
C ASN A 245 7.29 1.82 -5.37
N GLU A 246 7.17 1.92 -6.69
CA GLU A 246 6.28 2.87 -7.37
C GLU A 246 4.81 2.56 -7.08
N ASP A 247 4.36 1.31 -7.29
CA ASP A 247 2.97 0.91 -7.01
C ASP A 247 2.65 1.01 -5.52
N ALA A 248 3.56 0.62 -4.63
CA ALA A 248 3.37 0.68 -3.18
C ALA A 248 3.24 2.13 -2.68
N THR A 249 4.09 3.03 -3.17
CA THR A 249 4.01 4.46 -2.86
C THR A 249 2.71 5.04 -3.38
N PHE A 250 2.36 4.75 -4.63
CA PHE A 250 1.10 5.16 -5.22
C PHE A 250 -0.09 4.65 -4.42
N GLY A 251 -0.07 3.38 -4.01
CA GLY A 251 -1.10 2.74 -3.20
C GLY A 251 -1.32 3.46 -1.87
N ALA A 252 -0.25 3.68 -1.10
CA ALA A 252 -0.32 4.38 0.18
C ALA A 252 -0.86 5.81 0.03
N ASP A 253 -0.41 6.55 -0.99
CA ASP A 253 -0.79 7.95 -1.22
C ASP A 253 -2.23 8.12 -1.72
N ASN A 254 -2.80 7.08 -2.34
CA ASN A 254 -4.13 7.13 -2.95
C ASN A 254 -5.17 6.23 -2.23
N ALA A 255 -4.80 5.61 -1.10
CA ALA A 255 -5.73 4.79 -0.30
C ALA A 255 -6.77 5.60 0.48
N GLY A 256 -6.66 6.93 0.49
CA GLY A 256 -7.58 7.81 1.22
C GLY A 256 -7.29 7.91 2.73
N ALA A 257 -6.06 7.60 3.14
CA ALA A 257 -5.64 7.66 4.54
C ALA A 257 -5.62 9.10 5.08
N ASP A 258 -6.14 9.30 6.29
CA ASP A 258 -5.81 10.45 7.12
C ASP A 258 -4.70 10.03 8.09
N TRP A 259 -3.45 10.36 7.76
CA TRP A 259 -2.28 9.90 8.51
C TRP A 259 -2.26 10.37 9.98
N ASN A 260 -2.96 11.45 10.31
CA ASN A 260 -3.11 11.87 11.70
C ASN A 260 -4.10 10.98 12.44
N ALA A 261 -5.21 10.60 11.79
CA ALA A 261 -6.17 9.65 12.32
C ALA A 261 -5.54 8.25 12.46
N GLU A 262 -4.75 7.80 11.49
CA GLU A 262 -4.03 6.51 11.55
C GLU A 262 -3.07 6.44 12.75
N ALA A 263 -2.39 7.55 13.07
CA ALA A 263 -1.52 7.64 14.24
C ALA A 263 -2.33 7.55 15.54
N ALA A 264 -3.48 8.23 15.62
CA ALA A 264 -4.38 8.17 16.77
C ALA A 264 -4.93 6.76 16.98
N GLU A 265 -5.38 6.10 15.92
CA GLU A 265 -5.90 4.73 15.96
C GLU A 265 -4.80 3.74 16.39
N LYS A 266 -3.60 3.89 15.84
CA LYS A 266 -2.46 3.07 16.26
C LYS A 266 -2.13 3.27 17.73
N ALA A 267 -2.08 4.52 18.18
CA ALA A 267 -1.81 4.87 19.57
C ALA A 267 -2.87 4.26 20.51
N ALA A 268 -4.15 4.36 20.16
CA ALA A 268 -5.25 3.76 20.90
C ALA A 268 -5.12 2.22 20.96
N SER A 269 -4.82 1.57 19.83
CA SER A 269 -4.65 0.11 19.78
C SER A 269 -3.54 -0.40 20.71
N TYR A 270 -2.46 0.39 20.88
CA TYR A 270 -1.41 0.05 21.83
C TYR A 270 -1.87 0.13 23.28
N LEU A 271 -2.65 1.17 23.61
CA LEU A 271 -3.20 1.34 24.95
C LEU A 271 -4.25 0.30 25.32
N ASP A 272 -5.03 -0.18 24.34
CA ASP A 272 -5.98 -1.28 24.54
C ASP A 272 -5.26 -2.58 24.89
N LEU A 273 -4.05 -2.79 24.37
CA LEU A 273 -3.24 -3.98 24.64
C LEU A 273 -2.47 -3.87 25.96
N MET A 274 -1.84 -2.72 26.24
CA MET A 274 -1.06 -2.50 27.45
C MET A 274 -0.87 -1.02 27.78
N ALA A 275 -0.60 -0.71 29.04
CA ALA A 275 -0.32 0.66 29.46
C ALA A 275 1.05 1.14 28.95
N PHE A 276 1.07 2.32 28.31
CA PHE A 276 2.29 3.04 27.95
C PHE A 276 2.41 4.34 28.76
N SER A 277 3.63 4.89 28.85
CA SER A 277 3.79 6.30 29.18
C SER A 277 3.64 7.14 27.91
N ARG A 278 3.31 8.44 28.03
CA ARG A 278 3.24 9.36 26.87
C ARG A 278 4.50 9.28 26.01
N GLN A 279 5.68 9.36 26.64
CA GLN A 279 6.95 9.30 25.93
C GLN A 279 7.21 7.92 25.31
N GLY A 280 6.89 6.83 26.03
CA GLY A 280 7.06 5.49 25.49
C GLY A 280 6.18 5.23 24.27
N LEU A 281 4.95 5.74 24.28
CA LEU A 281 4.04 5.64 23.14
C LEU A 281 4.52 6.50 21.97
N TYR A 282 5.01 7.71 22.26
CA TYR A 282 5.66 8.56 21.26
C TYR A 282 6.81 7.82 20.57
N ASP A 283 7.74 7.26 21.35
CA ASP A 283 8.93 6.59 20.82
C ASP A 283 8.56 5.36 20.00
N GLN A 284 7.51 4.63 20.39
CA GLN A 284 6.98 3.49 19.67
C GLN A 284 6.40 3.88 18.30
N LEU A 285 5.57 4.93 18.24
CA LEU A 285 5.01 5.41 16.98
C LEU A 285 6.09 6.02 16.07
N ALA A 286 7.08 6.71 16.63
CA ALA A 286 8.22 7.21 15.89
C ALA A 286 9.05 6.05 15.29
N PHE A 287 9.24 4.97 16.04
CA PHE A 287 9.90 3.76 15.54
C PHE A 287 9.16 3.13 14.35
N GLU A 288 7.82 3.21 14.35
CA GLU A 288 6.98 2.72 13.26
C GLU A 288 6.86 3.69 12.08
N GLY A 289 7.54 4.84 12.14
CA GLY A 289 7.69 5.76 11.02
C GLY A 289 6.58 6.80 10.88
N PHE A 290 5.80 7.03 11.94
CA PHE A 290 4.94 8.22 12.03
C PHE A 290 5.79 9.48 12.21
N THR A 291 5.33 10.61 11.66
CA THR A 291 6.01 11.90 11.86
C THR A 291 5.70 12.44 13.26
N SER A 292 6.59 13.29 13.80
CA SER A 292 6.36 13.93 15.10
C SER A 292 4.99 14.63 15.18
N GLU A 293 4.55 15.27 14.09
CA GLU A 293 3.27 15.97 14.01
C GLU A 293 2.08 15.00 14.11
N GLN A 294 2.14 13.86 13.40
CA GLN A 294 1.12 12.81 13.46
C GLN A 294 1.04 12.18 14.85
N ILE A 295 2.20 11.94 15.46
CA ILE A 295 2.30 11.37 16.80
C ILE A 295 1.68 12.32 17.82
N GLU A 296 2.06 13.60 17.80
CA GLU A 296 1.51 14.59 18.73
C GLU A 296 -0.01 14.77 18.55
N PHE A 297 -0.50 14.74 17.31
CA PHE A 297 -1.94 14.71 17.04
C PHE A 297 -2.60 13.46 17.65
N GLY A 298 -2.03 12.28 17.40
CA GLY A 298 -2.57 11.01 17.89
C GLY A 298 -2.60 10.94 19.41
N LEU A 299 -1.52 11.35 20.08
CA LEU A 299 -1.42 11.44 21.53
C LEU A 299 -2.49 12.38 22.12
N ALA A 300 -2.67 13.57 21.53
CA ALA A 300 -3.70 14.50 21.98
C ALA A 300 -5.12 13.91 21.81
N ALA A 301 -5.39 13.20 20.71
CA ALA A 301 -6.69 12.58 20.42
C ALA A 301 -7.08 11.50 21.45
N ILE A 302 -6.10 10.82 22.06
CA ILE A 302 -6.32 9.77 23.06
C ILE A 302 -6.15 10.27 24.52
N GLY A 303 -5.96 11.57 24.72
CA GLY A 303 -5.96 12.21 26.04
C GLY A 303 -4.60 12.35 26.74
N TYR A 304 -3.50 12.35 25.99
CA TYR A 304 -2.14 12.69 26.48
C TYR A 304 -1.72 14.15 26.25
#